data_AF-A0AA88RJ92-F1
#
_entry.id   AF-A0AA88RJ92-F1
#
_cell.length_a   1.000
_cell.length_b   1.000
_cell.length_c   1.000
_cell.angle_alpha   90.00
_cell.angle_beta   90.00
_cell.angle_gamma   90.00
#
_symmetry.space_group_name_H-M   'P 1'
#
loop_
_entity.id
_entity.type
_entity.pdbx_description
1 polymer ?
#
loop_
_entity_poly.entity_id
_entity_poly.type
_entity_poly.pdbx_seq_one_letter_code
_entity_poly.pdbx_strand_id
1 'polypeptide(L)'
;MRIEGEKRYALLQPARDSDYVKKVYGGYFNVLVAAVGQEGERWDLFRVVEGEFPSMNELQTYDGFVVLCRAFGGKVGKAYSGWDIGIRKVKIVKDFSSCSILDGLDEFPPALSIIECHQDEVWEVPAGAEVIAFSDKTSVEMFAIGDNILGIQGHPEYTKDVLDNYIDRLLTNDAIEVITK
;
A
#
# COMPACT_ATOMS: atom_id res chain seq x y z
N MET A 1 -25.63 -14.28 -7.27
CA MET A 1 -25.71 -13.19 -8.26
C MET A 1 -25.74 -11.89 -7.47
N ARG A 2 -24.57 -11.28 -7.21
CA ARG A 2 -24.56 -9.90 -6.68
C ARG A 2 -25.08 -9.00 -7.81
N ILE A 3 -26.06 -8.17 -7.52
CA ILE A 3 -26.45 -7.08 -8.42
C ILE A 3 -25.18 -6.22 -8.55
N GLU A 4 -24.71 -5.96 -9.77
CA GLU A 4 -23.59 -5.04 -10.02
C GLU A 4 -23.99 -3.63 -9.55
N GLY A 5 -23.76 -3.37 -8.27
CA GLY A 5 -23.76 -2.04 -7.68
C GLY A 5 -22.37 -1.43 -7.78
N GLU A 6 -22.30 -0.11 -7.60
CA GLU A 6 -21.05 0.66 -7.45
C GLU A 6 -20.11 -0.05 -6.46
N LYS A 7 -18.91 -0.48 -6.91
CA LYS A 7 -17.93 -1.11 -6.02
C LYS A 7 -17.44 -0.10 -5.01
N ARG A 8 -17.28 -0.51 -3.75
CA ARG A 8 -16.87 0.39 -2.66
C ARG A 8 -15.59 -0.09 -1.99
N TYR A 9 -14.56 0.76 -1.97
CA TYR A 9 -13.27 0.45 -1.34
C TYR A 9 -12.92 1.46 -0.24
N ALA A 10 -12.04 1.06 0.65
CA ALA A 10 -11.49 1.96 1.67
C ALA A 10 -9.97 1.92 1.73
N LEU A 11 -9.36 3.09 1.92
CA LEU A 11 -7.94 3.20 2.25
C LEU A 11 -7.78 3.35 3.78
N LEU A 12 -7.02 2.44 4.39
CA LEU A 12 -6.54 2.57 5.76
C LEU A 12 -5.16 3.24 5.75
N GLN A 13 -5.11 4.54 6.04
CA GLN A 13 -3.91 5.36 5.91
C GLN A 13 -3.12 5.47 7.24
N PRO A 14 -1.93 4.84 7.37
CA PRO A 14 -1.15 4.82 8.61
C PRO A 14 -0.16 5.98 8.77
N ALA A 15 -0.17 6.93 7.84
CA ALA A 15 0.74 8.06 7.84
C ALA A 15 -0.04 9.36 7.64
N ARG A 16 0.44 10.45 8.25
CA ARG A 16 -0.10 11.78 7.98
C ARG A 16 0.34 12.25 6.60
N ASP A 17 -0.53 13.00 5.94
CA ASP A 17 -0.19 13.68 4.69
C ASP A 17 0.98 14.64 4.93
N SER A 18 1.96 14.67 4.01
CA SER A 18 2.97 15.73 4.05
C SER A 18 2.33 17.05 3.62
N ASP A 19 2.89 18.17 4.08
CA ASP A 19 2.41 19.50 3.67
C ASP A 19 2.43 19.66 2.14
N TYR A 20 3.44 19.08 1.49
CA TYR A 20 3.56 19.05 0.03
C TYR A 20 2.40 18.29 -0.62
N VAL A 21 2.19 17.03 -0.24
CA VAL A 21 1.16 16.17 -0.84
C VAL A 21 -0.24 16.73 -0.56
N LYS A 22 -0.47 17.27 0.64
CA LYS A 22 -1.71 17.94 0.97
C LYS A 22 -1.95 19.18 0.10
N LYS A 23 -0.91 19.97 -0.16
CA LYS A 23 -1.01 21.19 -0.98
C LYS A 23 -1.21 20.90 -2.46
N VAL A 24 -0.51 19.89 -3.01
CA VAL A 24 -0.48 19.62 -4.45
C VAL A 24 -1.61 18.68 -4.87
N TYR A 25 -1.88 17.64 -4.07
CA TYR A 25 -2.82 16.56 -4.41
C TYR A 25 -4.05 16.53 -3.51
N GLY A 26 -4.06 17.27 -2.40
CA GLY A 26 -5.12 17.18 -1.39
C GLY A 26 -4.95 16.03 -0.39
N GLY A 27 -3.85 15.26 -0.47
CA GLY A 27 -3.53 14.15 0.42
C GLY A 27 -3.15 12.86 -0.32
N TYR A 28 -2.53 11.90 0.38
CA TYR A 28 -2.09 10.63 -0.22
C TYR A 28 -3.26 9.80 -0.74
N PHE A 29 -4.44 9.89 -0.10
CA PHE A 29 -5.66 9.27 -0.59
C PHE A 29 -5.97 9.63 -2.05
N ASN A 30 -5.86 10.91 -2.43
CA ASN A 30 -6.14 11.34 -3.79
C ASN A 30 -5.08 10.84 -4.78
N VAL A 31 -3.81 10.76 -4.35
CA VAL A 31 -2.72 10.20 -5.14
C VAL A 31 -3.01 8.72 -5.45
N LEU A 32 -3.43 7.96 -4.43
CA LEU A 32 -3.77 6.55 -4.57
C LEU A 32 -4.99 6.35 -5.47
N VAL A 33 -6.10 7.04 -5.22
CA VAL A 33 -7.32 6.90 -6.03
C VAL A 33 -7.06 7.30 -7.49
N ALA A 34 -6.24 8.31 -7.75
CA ALA A 34 -5.85 8.68 -9.11
C ALA A 34 -5.00 7.60 -9.81
N ALA A 35 -4.25 6.80 -9.05
CA ALA A 35 -3.40 5.74 -9.59
C ALA A 35 -4.13 4.42 -9.82
N VAL A 36 -5.05 4.04 -8.93
CA VAL A 36 -5.68 2.70 -8.93
C VAL A 36 -7.21 2.70 -9.04
N GLY A 37 -7.87 3.83 -8.76
CA GLY A 37 -9.33 3.91 -8.79
C GLY A 37 -9.88 3.87 -10.22
N GLN A 38 -11.03 3.22 -10.38
CA GLN A 38 -11.73 3.11 -11.67
C GLN A 38 -13.03 3.91 -11.68
N GLU A 39 -13.52 4.22 -12.89
CA GLU A 39 -14.81 4.91 -13.05
C GLU A 39 -15.95 4.06 -12.50
N GLY A 40 -16.83 4.67 -11.69
CA GLY A 40 -17.92 3.97 -11.02
C GLY A 40 -17.53 3.24 -9.73
N GLU A 41 -16.32 3.47 -9.21
CA GLU A 41 -15.93 3.04 -7.87
C GLU A 41 -16.05 4.16 -6.84
N ARG A 42 -16.52 3.80 -5.65
CA ARG A 42 -16.51 4.66 -4.47
C ARG A 42 -15.32 4.34 -3.59
N TRP A 43 -14.58 5.37 -3.18
CA TRP A 43 -13.46 5.24 -2.27
C TRP A 43 -13.67 6.08 -1.00
N ASP A 44 -13.49 5.47 0.17
CA ASP A 44 -13.50 6.16 1.46
C ASP A 44 -12.11 6.11 2.13
N LEU A 45 -11.82 7.06 3.00
CA LEU A 45 -10.54 7.18 3.71
C LEU A 45 -10.75 7.00 5.21
N PHE A 46 -9.92 6.16 5.84
CA PHE A 46 -9.80 6.09 7.29
C PHE A 46 -8.37 6.39 7.70
N ARG A 47 -8.17 7.48 8.47
CA ARG A 47 -6.86 7.86 9.00
C ARG A 47 -6.57 7.05 10.25
N VAL A 48 -6.11 5.81 10.06
CA VAL A 48 -5.76 4.93 11.20
C VAL A 48 -4.63 5.51 12.06
N VAL A 49 -3.77 6.38 11.48
CA VAL A 49 -2.77 7.18 12.22
C VAL A 49 -3.39 8.15 13.23
N GLU A 50 -4.66 8.50 13.05
CA GLU A 50 -5.46 9.36 13.92
C GLU A 50 -6.48 8.56 14.75
N GLY A 51 -6.44 7.22 14.67
CA GLY A 51 -7.38 6.35 15.37
C GLY A 51 -8.73 6.21 14.68
N GLU A 52 -8.86 6.66 13.43
CA GLU A 52 -10.07 6.48 12.63
C GLU A 52 -10.08 5.08 12.01
N PHE A 53 -11.14 4.32 12.29
CA PHE A 53 -11.37 3.00 11.72
C PHE A 53 -12.83 2.86 11.27
N PRO A 54 -13.12 2.05 10.24
CA PRO A 54 -14.49 1.71 9.90
C PRO A 54 -15.20 1.06 11.09
N SER A 55 -16.48 1.35 11.28
CA SER A 55 -17.25 0.60 12.27
C SER A 55 -17.43 -0.85 11.81
N MET A 56 -17.60 -1.77 12.77
CA MET A 56 -17.81 -3.20 12.44
C MET A 56 -19.00 -3.43 11.51
N ASN A 57 -20.02 -2.55 11.56
CA ASN A 57 -21.20 -2.62 10.71
C ASN A 57 -20.98 -2.06 9.31
N GLU A 58 -19.91 -1.30 9.08
CA GLU A 58 -19.56 -0.79 7.76
C GLU A 58 -18.65 -1.74 7.00
N LEU A 59 -17.97 -2.67 7.70
CA LEU A 59 -17.03 -3.60 7.07
C LEU A 59 -17.65 -4.38 5.92
N GLN A 60 -18.87 -4.89 6.09
CA GLN A 60 -19.57 -5.65 5.05
C GLN A 60 -20.06 -4.80 3.86
N THR A 61 -19.95 -3.48 3.96
CA THR A 61 -20.37 -2.56 2.89
C THR A 61 -19.25 -2.24 1.92
N TYR A 62 -18.02 -2.68 2.21
CA TYR A 62 -16.86 -2.53 1.34
C TYR A 62 -16.57 -3.83 0.60
N ASP A 63 -16.21 -3.70 -0.67
CA ASP A 63 -15.68 -4.77 -1.51
C ASP A 63 -14.18 -4.96 -1.29
N GLY A 64 -13.47 -3.95 -0.79
CA GLY A 64 -12.08 -4.11 -0.41
C GLY A 64 -11.50 -3.00 0.48
N PHE A 65 -10.44 -3.34 1.20
CA PHE A 65 -9.63 -2.44 1.99
C PHE A 65 -8.20 -2.49 1.46
N VAL A 66 -7.67 -1.32 1.10
CA VAL A 66 -6.24 -1.16 0.83
C VAL A 66 -5.57 -0.62 2.08
N VAL A 67 -4.48 -1.26 2.48
CA VAL A 67 -3.71 -0.91 3.66
C VAL A 67 -2.28 -0.64 3.22
N LEU A 68 -1.78 0.56 3.48
CA LEU A 68 -0.35 0.83 3.34
C LEU A 68 0.35 0.15 4.54
N CYS A 69 1.33 -0.72 4.31
CA CYS A 69 1.77 -1.78 5.25
C CYS A 69 2.41 -1.32 6.58
N ARG A 70 2.31 -0.05 6.97
CA ARG A 70 2.69 0.41 8.31
C ARG A 70 1.62 0.08 9.38
N ALA A 71 0.47 -0.50 9.01
CA ALA A 71 -0.77 -0.37 9.78
C ALA A 71 -1.41 -1.61 10.43
N PHE A 72 -0.95 -2.85 10.19
CA PHE A 72 -1.71 -4.01 10.67
C PHE A 72 -0.89 -4.96 11.50
N GLY A 73 -1.53 -5.56 12.51
CA GLY A 73 -0.97 -6.27 13.69
C GLY A 73 -0.14 -7.53 13.44
N GLY A 74 0.57 -7.59 12.32
CA GLY A 74 1.77 -8.39 12.16
C GLY A 74 2.96 -7.75 12.87
N LYS A 75 4.11 -8.42 12.81
CA LYS A 75 5.34 -7.94 13.42
C LYS A 75 6.10 -7.09 12.40
N VAL A 76 6.33 -5.83 12.75
CA VAL A 76 7.10 -4.89 11.93
C VAL A 76 8.39 -4.53 12.63
N GLY A 77 9.44 -4.29 11.84
CA GLY A 77 10.73 -3.89 12.35
C GLY A 77 11.54 -3.13 11.31
N LYS A 78 12.64 -2.51 11.75
CA LYS A 78 13.59 -1.87 10.84
C LYS A 78 14.32 -2.95 10.05
N ALA A 79 14.38 -2.80 8.73
CA ALA A 79 15.15 -3.67 7.86
C ALA A 79 16.64 -3.61 8.23
N TYR A 80 17.25 -4.78 8.41
CA TYR A 80 18.69 -4.87 8.72
C TYR A 80 19.58 -4.35 7.58
N SER A 81 19.07 -4.36 6.34
CA SER A 81 19.73 -3.80 5.16
C SER A 81 19.69 -2.27 5.10
N GLY A 82 19.04 -1.61 6.06
CA GLY A 82 18.76 -0.18 6.00
C GLY A 82 17.64 0.16 5.02
N TRP A 83 17.57 1.43 4.62
CA TRP A 83 16.52 1.96 3.76
C TRP A 83 16.41 1.23 2.42
N ASP A 84 15.18 1.00 1.98
CA ASP A 84 14.87 0.71 0.59
C ASP A 84 14.29 1.91 -0.12
N ILE A 85 15.04 2.42 -1.11
CA ILE A 85 14.66 3.56 -1.92
C ILE A 85 14.93 3.22 -3.38
N GLY A 86 13.88 3.27 -4.20
CA GLY A 86 13.96 3.09 -5.65
C GLY A 86 12.99 2.04 -6.17
N ILE A 87 13.09 1.74 -7.46
CA ILE A 87 12.20 0.77 -8.11
C ILE A 87 12.66 -0.65 -7.76
N ARG A 88 11.72 -1.49 -7.32
CA ARG A 88 11.92 -2.92 -7.08
C ARG A 88 11.04 -3.75 -7.99
N LYS A 89 11.57 -4.91 -8.37
CA LYS A 89 10.81 -5.94 -9.09
C LYS A 89 10.13 -6.82 -8.06
N VAL A 90 8.85 -6.56 -7.82
CA VAL A 90 8.00 -7.26 -6.88
C VAL A 90 7.39 -8.47 -7.58
N LYS A 91 7.80 -9.67 -7.19
CA LYS A 91 7.38 -10.95 -7.76
C LYS A 91 6.06 -11.38 -7.12
N ILE A 92 5.13 -11.80 -7.97
CA ILE A 92 3.81 -12.26 -7.54
C ILE A 92 3.86 -13.77 -7.29
N VAL A 93 3.28 -14.21 -6.18
CA VAL A 93 3.13 -15.63 -5.87
C VAL A 93 2.09 -16.21 -6.83
N LYS A 94 2.52 -17.17 -7.66
CA LYS A 94 1.61 -17.92 -8.55
C LYS A 94 0.63 -18.70 -7.67
N ASP A 95 -0.66 -18.62 -7.99
CA ASP A 95 -1.81 -19.24 -7.30
C ASP A 95 -2.65 -18.34 -6.36
N PHE A 96 -2.62 -17.01 -6.57
CA PHE A 96 -3.45 -16.07 -5.79
C PHE A 96 -4.92 -15.92 -6.30
N SER A 97 -5.47 -16.96 -6.94
CA SER A 97 -6.77 -16.94 -7.63
C SER A 97 -8.00 -16.79 -6.72
N SER A 98 -7.82 -16.63 -5.41
CA SER A 98 -8.91 -16.49 -4.43
C SER A 98 -9.22 -15.04 -4.05
N CYS A 99 -8.33 -14.08 -4.31
CA CYS A 99 -8.52 -12.74 -3.77
C CYS A 99 -9.30 -11.83 -4.71
N SER A 100 -10.58 -11.64 -4.37
CA SER A 100 -11.53 -10.88 -5.19
C SER A 100 -11.17 -9.40 -5.37
N ILE A 101 -10.30 -8.85 -4.52
CA ILE A 101 -9.82 -7.47 -4.64
C ILE A 101 -8.99 -7.24 -5.92
N LEU A 102 -8.48 -8.31 -6.53
CA LEU A 102 -7.72 -8.28 -7.79
C LEU A 102 -8.56 -8.77 -8.99
N ASP A 103 -9.85 -9.07 -8.80
CA ASP A 103 -10.75 -9.50 -9.88
C ASP A 103 -10.96 -8.35 -10.89
N GLY A 104 -10.52 -8.58 -12.12
CA GLY A 104 -10.53 -7.60 -13.22
C GLY A 104 -9.18 -7.39 -13.90
N LEU A 105 -8.10 -7.97 -13.36
CA LEU A 105 -6.80 -8.06 -14.02
C LEU A 105 -6.68 -9.43 -14.70
N ASP A 106 -7.19 -9.54 -15.93
CA ASP A 106 -7.34 -10.81 -16.66
C ASP A 106 -6.03 -11.63 -16.77
N GLU A 107 -4.86 -10.99 -16.64
CA GLU A 107 -3.60 -11.64 -16.32
C GLU A 107 -2.75 -10.74 -15.42
N PHE A 108 -2.61 -11.07 -14.14
CA PHE A 108 -1.67 -10.37 -13.29
C PHE A 108 -0.24 -10.74 -13.73
N PRO A 109 0.64 -9.77 -14.05
CA PRO A 109 1.98 -10.10 -14.49
C PRO A 109 2.75 -10.84 -13.39
N PRO A 110 3.69 -11.74 -13.74
CA PRO A 110 4.46 -12.50 -12.75
C PRO A 110 5.34 -11.61 -11.86
N ALA A 111 5.52 -10.35 -12.23
CA ALA A 111 6.15 -9.33 -11.40
C ALA A 111 5.66 -7.92 -11.78
N LEU A 112 5.67 -7.02 -10.80
CA LEU A 112 5.43 -5.59 -10.93
C LEU A 112 6.72 -4.80 -10.68
N SER A 113 6.81 -3.60 -11.25
CA SER A 113 7.82 -2.61 -10.89
C SER A 113 7.17 -1.61 -9.95
N ILE A 114 7.53 -1.65 -8.66
CA ILE A 114 6.93 -0.81 -7.62
C ILE A 114 8.02 0.10 -7.04
N ILE A 115 7.64 1.34 -6.70
CA ILE A 115 8.53 2.27 -6.01
C ILE A 115 8.54 1.87 -4.53
N GLU A 116 9.71 1.54 -4.00
CA GLU A 116 9.93 1.35 -2.58
C GLU A 116 10.56 2.59 -1.97
N CYS A 117 10.05 3.02 -0.82
CA CYS A 117 10.60 4.13 -0.04
C CYS A 117 10.33 3.96 1.45
N HIS A 118 10.92 2.93 2.06
CA HIS A 118 10.69 2.57 3.45
C HIS A 118 11.96 2.02 4.11
N GLN A 119 11.99 2.06 5.43
CA GLN A 119 13.01 1.36 6.24
C GLN A 119 12.39 0.30 7.13
N ASP A 120 11.09 0.40 7.38
CA ASP A 120 10.36 -0.59 8.15
C ASP A 120 9.91 -1.68 7.17
N GLU A 121 9.96 -2.93 7.61
CA GLU A 121 9.50 -4.09 6.85
C GLU A 121 8.57 -4.95 7.72
N VAL A 122 7.68 -5.68 7.06
CA VAL A 122 6.83 -6.68 7.72
C VAL A 122 7.64 -7.96 7.88
N TRP A 123 7.98 -8.31 9.12
CA TRP A 123 8.66 -9.56 9.46
C TRP A 123 7.69 -10.75 9.53
N GLU A 124 6.51 -10.52 10.06
CA GLU A 124 5.46 -11.53 10.18
C GLU A 124 4.13 -10.88 9.80
N VAL A 125 3.40 -11.46 8.84
CA VAL A 125 2.08 -10.96 8.46
C VAL A 125 1.05 -11.21 9.58
N PRO A 126 -0.05 -10.43 9.65
CA PRO A 126 -1.13 -10.68 10.60
C PRO A 126 -1.67 -12.11 10.51
N ALA A 127 -2.24 -12.63 11.60
CA ALA A 127 -2.90 -13.94 11.59
C ALA A 127 -4.02 -13.98 10.53
N GLY A 128 -4.03 -15.03 9.71
CA GLY A 128 -4.99 -15.18 8.60
C GLY A 128 -4.62 -14.41 7.34
N ALA A 129 -3.47 -13.73 7.31
CA ALA A 129 -2.93 -13.14 6.10
C ALA A 129 -2.09 -14.13 5.30
N GLU A 130 -2.11 -13.99 3.98
CA GLU A 130 -1.28 -14.71 3.03
C GLU A 130 -0.34 -13.72 2.33
N VAL A 131 0.93 -14.07 2.21
CA VAL A 131 1.90 -13.27 1.44
C VAL A 131 1.68 -13.54 -0.04
N ILE A 132 1.50 -12.47 -0.82
CA ILE A 132 1.09 -12.56 -2.22
C ILE A 132 2.14 -11.98 -3.16
N ALA A 133 3.05 -11.16 -2.62
CA ALA A 133 4.19 -10.66 -3.36
C ALA A 133 5.41 -10.43 -2.48
N PHE A 134 6.59 -10.59 -3.08
CA PHE A 134 7.89 -10.42 -2.44
C PHE A 134 8.93 -9.86 -3.42
N SER A 135 10.03 -9.31 -2.93
CA SER A 135 11.17 -8.90 -3.74
C SER A 135 12.45 -9.60 -3.28
N ASP A 136 13.56 -9.34 -3.97
CA ASP A 136 14.87 -9.84 -3.53
C ASP A 136 15.36 -9.17 -2.23
N LYS A 137 14.73 -8.06 -1.82
CA LYS A 137 15.08 -7.30 -0.62
C LYS A 137 14.10 -7.51 0.53
N THR A 138 12.82 -7.63 0.22
CA THR A 138 11.75 -7.69 1.22
C THR A 138 10.89 -8.94 1.00
N SER A 139 10.73 -9.75 2.06
CA SER A 139 9.97 -11.00 1.98
C SER A 139 8.46 -10.82 1.90
N VAL A 140 7.94 -9.65 2.28
CA VAL A 140 6.51 -9.33 2.32
C VAL A 140 6.30 -7.96 1.68
N GLU A 141 6.16 -7.91 0.36
CA GLU A 141 5.83 -6.66 -0.35
C GLU A 141 4.32 -6.42 -0.39
N MET A 142 3.56 -7.51 -0.52
CA MET A 142 2.10 -7.49 -0.49
C MET A 142 1.58 -8.70 0.27
N PHE A 143 0.50 -8.52 1.02
CA PHE A 143 -0.25 -9.60 1.64
C PHE A 143 -1.74 -9.38 1.45
N ALA A 144 -2.55 -10.42 1.56
CA ALA A 144 -4.00 -10.26 1.65
C ALA A 144 -4.57 -11.00 2.86
N ILE A 145 -5.74 -10.56 3.35
CA ILE A 145 -6.50 -11.25 4.40
C ILE A 145 -7.90 -11.52 3.84
N GLY A 146 -8.22 -12.79 3.63
CA GLY A 146 -9.43 -13.18 2.91
C GLY A 146 -9.50 -12.54 1.51
N ASP A 147 -10.71 -12.24 1.07
CA ASP A 147 -10.95 -11.83 -0.32
C ASP A 147 -11.00 -10.30 -0.49
N ASN A 148 -10.88 -9.55 0.61
CA ASN A 148 -11.26 -8.12 0.68
C ASN A 148 -10.22 -7.22 1.37
N ILE A 149 -9.06 -7.71 1.81
CA ILE A 149 -8.03 -6.86 2.41
C ILE A 149 -6.73 -7.06 1.66
N LEU A 150 -6.14 -5.97 1.16
CA LEU A 150 -4.84 -5.94 0.52
C LEU A 150 -3.89 -5.03 1.30
N GLY A 151 -2.80 -5.59 1.80
CA GLY A 151 -1.65 -4.86 2.30
C GLY A 151 -0.63 -4.64 1.19
N ILE A 152 -0.14 -3.42 1.02
CA ILE A 152 0.97 -3.09 0.13
C ILE A 152 2.04 -2.24 0.85
N GLN A 153 3.29 -2.65 0.74
CA GLN A 153 4.43 -1.95 1.35
C GLN A 153 4.96 -0.84 0.46
N GLY A 154 5.09 -1.13 -0.83
CA GLY A 154 5.50 -0.15 -1.81
C GLY A 154 4.42 0.85 -2.18
N HIS A 155 4.83 1.79 -3.02
CA HIS A 155 4.04 2.94 -3.41
C HIS A 155 3.77 2.94 -4.91
N PRO A 156 2.84 2.11 -5.42
CA PRO A 156 2.43 2.16 -6.82
C PRO A 156 1.83 3.52 -7.19
N GLU A 157 1.36 4.29 -6.20
CA GLU A 157 0.78 5.61 -6.36
C GLU A 157 1.82 6.74 -6.45
N TYR A 158 3.06 6.52 -6.02
CA TYR A 158 4.05 7.61 -5.99
C TYR A 158 4.37 8.12 -7.39
N THR A 159 4.16 9.41 -7.60
CA THR A 159 4.72 10.15 -8.71
C THR A 159 6.16 10.56 -8.40
N LYS A 160 6.92 10.97 -9.42
CA LYS A 160 8.32 11.40 -9.25
C LYS A 160 8.46 12.50 -8.20
N ASP A 161 7.58 13.51 -8.24
CA ASP A 161 7.62 14.66 -7.34
C ASP A 161 7.25 14.32 -5.89
N VAL A 162 6.35 13.35 -5.67
CA VAL A 162 6.06 12.83 -4.33
C VAL A 162 7.28 12.10 -3.77
N LEU A 163 7.92 11.26 -4.59
CA LEU A 163 9.14 10.55 -4.20
C LEU A 163 10.29 11.52 -3.90
N ASP A 164 10.55 12.49 -4.77
CA ASP A 164 11.59 13.51 -4.57
C ASP A 164 11.33 14.29 -3.26
N ASN A 165 10.08 14.72 -3.02
CA ASN A 165 9.73 15.43 -1.78
C ASN A 165 9.98 14.56 -0.53
N TYR A 166 9.70 13.27 -0.61
CA TYR A 166 9.94 12.36 0.50
C TYR A 166 11.43 12.17 0.75
N ILE A 167 12.23 11.95 -0.31
CA ILE A 167 13.69 11.83 -0.24
C ILE A 167 14.31 13.11 0.37
N ASP A 168 13.89 14.29 -0.07
CA ASP A 168 14.38 15.57 0.47
C ASP A 168 14.13 15.69 1.97
N ARG A 169 12.97 15.22 2.44
CA ARG A 169 12.64 15.20 3.88
C ARG A 169 13.49 14.20 4.66
N LEU A 170 13.82 13.04 4.06
CA LEU A 170 14.73 12.09 4.69
C LEU A 170 16.15 12.65 4.81
N LEU A 171 16.64 13.33 3.76
CA LEU A 171 17.93 14.00 3.78
C LEU A 171 17.97 15.14 4.80
N THR A 172 16.94 15.98 4.84
CA THR A 172 16.84 17.11 5.78
C THR A 172 16.80 16.66 7.24
N ASN A 173 16.29 15.45 7.50
CA ASN A 173 16.22 14.86 8.84
C ASN A 173 17.41 13.94 9.16
N ASP A 174 18.46 13.94 8.34
CA ASP A 174 19.64 13.07 8.48
C ASP A 174 19.29 11.57 8.56
N ALA A 175 18.15 11.17 7.99
CA ALA A 175 17.67 9.78 8.01
C ALA A 175 18.34 8.93 6.92
N ILE A 176 18.82 9.57 5.86
CA ILE A 176 19.61 8.99 4.76
C ILE A 176 20.71 9.97 4.35
N GLU A 177 21.71 9.47 3.64
CA GLU A 177 22.77 10.27 3.02
C GLU A 177 22.92 9.91 1.54
N VAL A 178 23.33 10.88 0.72
CA VAL A 178 23.66 10.62 -0.68
C VAL A 178 25.10 10.13 -0.77
N ILE A 179 25.27 8.85 -1.08
CA ILE A 179 26.58 8.29 -1.40
C ILE A 179 26.79 8.40 -2.90
N THR A 180 27.55 9.40 -3.35
CA THR A 180 28.05 9.46 -4.72
C THR A 180 29.19 8.45 -4.88
N LYS A 181 29.06 7.54 -5.85
CA LYS A 181 30.14 6.67 -6.32
C LYS A 181 30.93 7.33 -7.44
#